data_AF-A0A2B5V4F6-F1
#
_entry.id   AF-A0A2B5V4F6-F1
#
_cell.length_a   1.000
_cell.length_b   1.000
_cell.length_c   1.000
_cell.angle_alpha   90.00
_cell.angle_beta   90.00
_cell.angle_gamma   90.00
#
_symmetry.space_group_name_H-M   'P 1'
#
loop_
_entity.id
_entity.type
_entity.pdbx_description
1 polymer ?
#
loop_
_entity_poly.entity_id
_entity_poly.type
_entity_poly.pdbx_seq_one_letter_code
_entity_poly.pdbx_strand_id
1 'polypeptide(L)'
;MDKQKRIQIVNKIISEIANRGRKLFSYAEENRIAHFASTEGNRIYYVDRYTEAKIPFFKGSRKLPERYYTRFCEGDSLLGLVLEFKDFIFGKEIEKSYLNKTHDYWAYPEEDMQAIVALAKELGYLKV
;
A
#
# COMPACT_ATOMS: atom_id res chain seq x y z
N MET A 1 -0.24 11.98 -14.84
CA MET A 1 -0.26 10.50 -14.65
C MET A 1 -1.70 10.03 -14.47
N ASP A 2 -2.12 8.93 -15.09
CA ASP A 2 -3.47 8.36 -14.93
C ASP A 2 -3.60 7.45 -13.69
N LYS A 3 -4.83 7.05 -13.35
CA LYS A 3 -5.13 6.22 -12.16
C LYS A 3 -4.52 4.82 -12.25
N GLN A 4 -4.54 4.19 -13.43
CA GLN A 4 -4.03 2.84 -13.61
C GLN A 4 -2.50 2.80 -13.42
N LYS A 5 -1.80 3.82 -13.94
CA LYS A 5 -0.37 3.98 -13.74
C LYS A 5 -0.02 4.16 -12.25
N ARG A 6 -0.82 4.93 -11.51
CA ARG A 6 -0.62 5.08 -10.05
C ARG A 6 -0.87 3.79 -9.28
N ILE A 7 -1.85 2.97 -9.68
CA ILE A 7 -2.06 1.64 -9.11
C ILE A 7 -0.85 0.75 -9.35
N GLN A 8 -0.30 0.74 -10.58
CA GLN A 8 0.91 -0.03 -10.89
C GLN A 8 2.11 0.40 -10.04
N ILE A 9 2.30 1.70 -9.82
CA ILE A 9 3.36 2.23 -8.95
C ILE A 9 3.18 1.72 -7.52
N VAL A 10 1.98 1.89 -6.95
CA VAL A 10 1.69 1.43 -5.59
C VAL A 10 1.89 -0.08 -5.46
N ASN A 11 1.42 -0.88 -6.42
CA ASN A 11 1.56 -2.32 -6.37
C ASN A 11 3.04 -2.76 -6.47
N LYS A 12 3.88 -2.04 -7.22
CA LYS A 12 5.34 -2.27 -7.21
C LYS A 12 5.94 -1.98 -5.83
N ILE A 13 5.53 -0.91 -5.18
CA ILE A 13 6.00 -0.57 -3.83
C ILE A 13 5.54 -1.62 -2.81
N ILE A 14 4.27 -2.05 -2.86
CA ILE A 14 3.77 -3.12 -1.99
C ILE A 14 4.55 -4.42 -2.22
N SER A 15 4.82 -4.76 -3.48
CA SER A 15 5.65 -5.92 -3.82
C SER A 15 7.05 -5.80 -3.26
N GLU A 16 7.68 -4.62 -3.30
CA GLU A 16 9.01 -4.41 -2.73
C GLU A 16 9.02 -4.62 -1.22
N ILE A 17 8.01 -4.09 -0.52
CA ILE A 17 7.83 -4.31 0.93
C ILE A 17 7.62 -5.81 1.22
N ALA A 18 6.80 -6.49 0.42
CA ALA A 18 6.49 -7.91 0.58
C ALA A 18 7.68 -8.85 0.34
N ASN A 19 8.70 -8.41 -0.38
CA ASN A 19 9.89 -9.21 -0.68
C ASN A 19 11.10 -8.87 0.22
N ARG A 20 10.94 -7.95 1.18
CA ARG A 20 12.00 -7.46 2.07
C ARG A 20 11.65 -7.65 3.54
N GLY A 21 12.66 -7.54 4.42
CA GLY A 21 12.49 -7.55 5.86
C GLY A 21 11.51 -8.63 6.37
N ARG A 22 10.46 -8.19 7.07
CA ARG A 22 9.42 -9.09 7.61
C ARG A 22 8.37 -9.53 6.60
N LYS A 23 8.53 -9.20 5.31
CA LYS A 23 7.64 -9.58 4.21
C LYS A 23 6.19 -9.15 4.46
N LEU A 24 6.01 -7.92 4.91
CA LEU A 24 4.68 -7.33 5.16
C LEU A 24 3.92 -7.29 3.84
N PHE A 25 2.59 -7.41 3.86
CA PHE A 25 1.78 -7.61 2.66
C PHE A 25 1.99 -8.94 1.91
N SER A 26 2.82 -9.87 2.39
CA SER A 26 2.95 -11.22 1.81
C SER A 26 2.22 -12.30 2.64
N TYR A 27 1.67 -13.30 1.96
CA TYR A 27 1.20 -14.54 2.58
C TYR A 27 1.96 -15.70 1.92
N ALA A 28 3.03 -16.13 2.60
CA ALA A 28 4.04 -17.02 2.04
C ALA A 28 3.48 -18.41 1.69
N GLU A 29 2.55 -18.93 2.49
CA GLU A 29 1.97 -20.27 2.29
C GLU A 29 1.28 -20.41 0.94
N GLU A 30 0.67 -19.34 0.44
CA GLU A 30 -0.06 -19.34 -0.83
C GLU A 30 0.59 -18.45 -1.90
N ASN A 31 1.81 -17.96 -1.65
CA ASN A 31 2.56 -17.06 -2.53
C ASN A 31 1.72 -15.83 -2.98
N ARG A 32 0.99 -15.22 -2.05
CA ARG A 32 0.11 -14.07 -2.32
C ARG A 32 0.71 -12.78 -1.80
N ILE A 33 0.47 -11.69 -2.54
CA ILE A 33 0.82 -10.33 -2.12
C ILE A 33 -0.44 -9.46 -2.22
N ALA A 34 -0.69 -8.67 -1.19
CA ALA A 34 -1.79 -7.72 -1.20
C ALA A 34 -1.58 -6.68 -2.31
N HIS A 35 -2.66 -6.22 -2.94
CA HIS A 35 -2.52 -5.28 -4.04
C HIS A 35 -3.79 -4.47 -4.28
N PHE A 36 -3.64 -3.34 -4.97
CA PHE A 36 -4.78 -2.58 -5.47
C PHE A 36 -5.21 -3.07 -6.84
N ALA A 37 -6.52 -3.25 -7.01
CA ALA A 37 -7.16 -3.53 -8.28
C ALA A 37 -8.04 -2.34 -8.70
N SER A 38 -7.98 -2.01 -9.99
CA SER A 38 -8.74 -0.89 -10.55
C SER A 38 -10.19 -1.26 -10.79
N THR A 39 -11.06 -0.25 -10.76
CA THR A 39 -12.39 -0.30 -11.37
C THR A 39 -12.57 0.92 -12.26
N GLU A 40 -13.55 0.90 -13.14
CA GLU A 40 -14.04 2.13 -13.75
C GLU A 40 -14.57 3.09 -12.65
N GLY A 41 -14.40 4.41 -12.84
CA GLY A 41 -14.92 5.44 -11.92
C GLY A 41 -14.09 5.72 -10.65
N ASN A 42 -14.78 6.15 -9.58
CA ASN A 42 -14.19 6.70 -8.34
C ASN A 42 -13.91 5.66 -7.24
N ARG A 43 -13.82 4.39 -7.63
CA ARG A 43 -13.57 3.26 -6.73
C ARG A 43 -12.29 2.52 -7.15
N ILE A 44 -11.66 1.91 -6.16
CA ILE A 44 -10.61 0.90 -6.30
C ILE A 44 -10.86 -0.18 -5.24
N TYR A 45 -10.28 -1.36 -5.42
CA TYR A 45 -10.27 -2.40 -4.40
C TYR A 45 -8.86 -2.59 -3.87
N TYR A 46 -8.73 -2.73 -2.56
CA TYR A 46 -7.58 -3.39 -1.95
C TYR A 46 -7.92 -4.87 -1.83
N VAL A 47 -7.08 -5.73 -2.37
CA VAL A 47 -7.21 -7.19 -2.29
C VAL A 47 -6.32 -7.65 -1.15
N ASP A 48 -6.96 -8.14 -0.09
CA ASP A 48 -6.29 -8.65 1.10
C ASP A 48 -5.53 -9.95 0.80
N ARG A 49 -4.28 -10.07 1.25
CA ARG A 49 -3.42 -11.23 0.94
C ARG A 49 -3.86 -12.54 1.59
N TYR A 50 -4.52 -12.48 2.76
CA TYR A 50 -4.87 -13.65 3.55
C TYR A 50 -6.27 -14.16 3.19
N THR A 51 -7.22 -13.24 3.08
CA THR A 51 -8.64 -13.57 2.84
C THR A 51 -9.07 -13.42 1.38
N GLU A 52 -8.24 -12.80 0.52
CA GLU A 52 -8.59 -12.36 -0.84
C GLU A 52 -9.80 -11.42 -0.90
N ALA A 53 -10.22 -10.89 0.25
CA ALA A 53 -11.34 -9.97 0.32
C ALA A 53 -11.04 -8.72 -0.49
N LYS A 54 -11.98 -8.38 -1.38
CA LYS A 54 -11.97 -7.12 -2.13
C LYS A 54 -12.56 -6.01 -1.27
N ILE A 55 -11.69 -5.23 -0.63
CA ILE A 55 -12.07 -4.13 0.26
C ILE A 55 -12.20 -2.84 -0.58
N PRO A 56 -13.40 -2.25 -0.70
CA PRO A 56 -13.60 -1.08 -1.53
C PRO A 56 -13.02 0.17 -0.85
N PHE A 57 -12.26 0.94 -1.62
CA PHE A 57 -11.81 2.27 -1.26
C PHE A 57 -12.37 3.32 -2.22
N PHE A 58 -12.65 4.50 -1.67
CA PHE A 58 -13.25 5.62 -2.39
C PHE A 58 -12.36 6.86 -2.28
N LYS A 59 -12.45 7.74 -3.28
CA LYS A 59 -11.81 9.04 -3.21
C LYS A 59 -12.30 9.81 -1.97
N GLY A 60 -11.38 10.35 -1.18
CA GLY A 60 -11.68 11.14 0.02
C GLY A 60 -12.05 10.35 1.28
N SER A 61 -12.22 9.02 1.23
CA SER A 61 -12.45 8.24 2.46
C SER A 61 -11.19 8.23 3.33
N ARG A 62 -11.35 8.46 4.64
CA ARG A 62 -10.25 8.51 5.64
C ARG A 62 -10.17 7.29 6.56
N LYS A 63 -11.10 6.35 6.42
CA LYS A 63 -11.18 5.11 7.20
C LYS A 63 -11.74 3.98 6.35
N LEU A 64 -11.52 2.74 6.76
CA LEU A 64 -12.30 1.62 6.21
C LEU A 64 -13.76 1.77 6.64
N PRO A 65 -14.72 1.33 5.83
CA PRO A 65 -16.06 1.08 6.33
C PRO A 65 -16.00 -0.02 7.40
N GLU A 66 -16.73 0.16 8.50
CA GLU A 66 -16.68 -0.67 9.71
C GLU A 66 -16.73 -2.18 9.43
N ARG A 67 -17.62 -2.59 8.52
CA ARG A 67 -17.79 -3.99 8.10
C ARG A 67 -16.56 -4.65 7.44
N TYR A 68 -15.53 -3.88 7.06
CA TYR A 68 -14.32 -4.39 6.44
C TYR A 68 -13.12 -4.42 7.40
N TYR A 69 -13.24 -3.91 8.63
CA TYR A 69 -12.13 -3.98 9.60
C TYR A 69 -11.75 -5.44 9.92
N THR A 70 -12.74 -6.34 10.01
CA THR A 70 -12.50 -7.78 10.24
C THR A 70 -11.94 -8.51 9.01
N ARG A 71 -11.80 -7.83 7.86
CA ARG A 71 -11.31 -8.40 6.60
C ARG A 71 -9.94 -7.86 6.19
N PHE A 72 -9.41 -6.90 6.93
CA PHE A 72 -8.11 -6.29 6.66
C PHE A 72 -7.05 -6.94 7.55
N CYS A 73 -6.22 -7.81 6.99
CA CYS A 73 -5.32 -8.66 7.79
C CYS A 73 -3.99 -7.98 8.19
N GLU A 74 -3.66 -6.81 7.63
CA GLU A 74 -2.36 -6.17 7.86
C GLU A 74 -2.24 -5.44 9.21
N GLY A 75 -3.38 -5.18 9.88
CA GLY A 75 -3.42 -4.47 11.15
C GLY A 75 -3.31 -2.94 11.04
N ASP A 76 -3.59 -2.25 12.15
CA ASP A 76 -3.79 -0.79 12.16
C ASP A 76 -2.55 0.02 11.75
N SER A 77 -1.35 -0.49 12.01
CA SER A 77 -0.10 0.20 11.66
C SER A 77 0.08 0.30 10.13
N LEU A 78 -0.31 -0.74 9.39
CA LEU A 78 -0.25 -0.77 7.93
C LEU A 78 -1.46 -0.12 7.26
N LEU A 79 -2.57 0.00 7.98
CA LEU A 79 -3.75 0.70 7.47
C LEU A 79 -3.44 2.15 7.09
N GLY A 80 -2.63 2.85 7.89
CA GLY A 80 -2.19 4.22 7.57
C GLY A 80 -1.52 4.33 6.20
N LEU A 81 -0.60 3.40 5.89
CA LEU A 81 0.07 3.35 4.60
C LEU A 81 -0.89 3.00 3.46
N VAL A 82 -1.79 2.04 3.66
CA VAL A 82 -2.79 1.66 2.63
C VAL A 82 -3.72 2.84 2.30
N LEU A 83 -4.11 3.63 3.29
CA LEU A 83 -4.88 4.86 3.08
C LEU A 83 -4.09 5.94 2.31
N GLU A 84 -2.79 6.07 2.58
CA GLU A 84 -1.88 6.96 1.85
C GLU A 84 -1.71 6.52 0.39
N PHE A 85 -1.53 5.21 0.14
CA PHE A 85 -1.48 4.65 -1.21
C PHE A 85 -2.76 4.92 -2.00
N LYS A 86 -3.93 4.72 -1.38
CA LYS A 86 -5.23 5.08 -1.95
C LYS A 86 -5.27 6.57 -2.32
N ASP A 87 -4.85 7.45 -1.42
CA ASP A 87 -4.82 8.89 -1.65
C ASP A 87 -3.96 9.25 -2.88
N PHE A 88 -2.76 8.66 -2.97
CA PHE A 88 -1.91 8.79 -4.15
C PHE A 88 -2.61 8.30 -5.41
N ILE A 89 -3.21 7.11 -5.40
CA ILE A 89 -3.95 6.55 -6.55
C ILE A 89 -5.03 7.50 -7.06
N PHE A 90 -5.72 8.21 -6.17
CA PHE A 90 -6.72 9.23 -6.52
C PHE A 90 -6.15 10.61 -6.91
N GLY A 91 -4.82 10.72 -7.01
CA GLY A 91 -4.11 11.88 -7.53
C GLY A 91 -3.68 12.89 -6.47
N LYS A 92 -3.70 12.53 -5.18
CA LYS A 92 -3.14 13.38 -4.14
C LYS A 92 -1.62 13.27 -4.14
N GLU A 93 -0.94 14.40 -4.00
CA GLU A 93 0.50 14.41 -3.78
C GLU A 93 0.84 13.97 -2.36
N ILE A 94 1.92 13.19 -2.21
CA ILE A 94 2.39 12.70 -0.91
C ILE A 94 3.59 13.55 -0.48
N GLU A 95 3.35 14.52 0.41
CA GLU A 95 4.40 15.39 0.96
C GLU A 95 5.13 14.76 2.14
N LYS A 96 4.39 14.03 3.00
CA LYS A 96 4.90 13.38 4.20
C LYS A 96 4.41 11.94 4.20
N SER A 97 5.29 11.02 3.81
CA SER A 97 4.93 9.61 3.69
C SER A 97 5.11 8.84 4.99
N TYR A 98 4.25 7.85 5.21
CA TYR A 98 4.47 6.79 6.20
C TYR A 98 5.80 6.05 5.95
N LEU A 99 6.22 5.85 4.70
CA LEU A 99 7.47 5.14 4.37
C LEU A 99 8.72 5.77 5.00
N ASN A 100 8.72 7.08 5.21
CA ASN A 100 9.85 7.80 5.81
C ASN A 100 9.85 7.73 7.36
N LYS A 101 8.78 7.21 7.97
CA LYS A 101 8.61 7.16 9.44
C LYS A 101 8.55 5.74 9.99
N THR A 102 8.35 4.74 9.14
CA THR A 102 7.98 3.39 9.57
C THR A 102 9.16 2.45 9.80
N HIS A 103 10.39 2.87 9.48
CA HIS A 103 11.61 2.09 9.73
C HIS A 103 11.64 1.50 11.15
N ASP A 104 11.36 2.32 12.17
CA ASP A 104 11.46 1.91 13.57
C ASP A 104 10.31 0.99 14.01
N TYR A 105 9.15 1.06 13.34
CA TYR A 105 7.95 0.30 13.72
C TYR A 105 7.86 -1.07 13.06
N TRP A 106 8.42 -1.22 11.85
CA TRP A 106 8.34 -2.48 11.11
C TRP A 106 9.49 -3.43 11.41
N ALA A 107 10.53 -2.97 12.11
CA ALA A 107 11.76 -3.72 12.37
C ALA A 107 12.39 -4.26 11.08
N TYR A 108 12.33 -3.46 10.00
CA TYR A 108 13.03 -3.76 8.76
C TYR A 108 14.49 -3.31 8.90
N PRO A 109 15.45 -4.02 8.29
CA PRO A 109 16.81 -3.51 8.13
C PRO A 109 16.79 -2.13 7.46
N GLU A 110 17.75 -1.27 7.84
CA GLU A 110 17.85 0.08 7.27
C GLU A 110 18.01 0.04 5.75
N GLU A 111 18.84 -0.88 5.25
CA GLU A 111 19.06 -1.09 3.81
C GLU A 111 17.77 -1.44 3.04
N ASP A 112 16.89 -2.23 3.64
CA ASP A 112 15.61 -2.59 3.03
C ASP A 112 14.68 -1.39 2.96
N MET A 113 14.64 -0.58 4.03
CA MET A 113 13.85 0.65 4.04
C MET A 113 14.40 1.68 3.05
N GLN A 114 15.72 1.83 2.95
CA GLN A 114 16.36 2.69 1.97
C GLN A 114 16.02 2.25 0.54
N ALA A 115 16.03 0.95 0.25
CA ALA A 115 15.66 0.42 -1.06
C ALA A 115 14.18 0.68 -1.39
N ILE A 116 13.27 0.47 -0.44
CA ILE A 116 11.83 0.77 -0.61
C ILE A 116 11.62 2.26 -0.90
N VAL A 117 12.27 3.15 -0.14
CA VAL A 117 12.16 4.59 -0.32
C VAL A 117 12.79 5.05 -1.65
N ALA A 118 13.92 4.46 -2.04
CA ALA A 118 14.57 4.75 -3.32
C ALA A 118 13.65 4.37 -4.50
N LEU A 119 13.07 3.17 -4.48
CA LEU A 119 12.10 2.72 -5.48
C LEU A 119 10.88 3.65 -5.51
N ALA A 120 10.38 4.04 -4.34
CA ALA A 120 9.24 4.95 -4.23
C ALA A 120 9.52 6.34 -4.84
N LYS A 121 10.76 6.86 -4.73
CA LYS A 121 11.20 8.09 -5.40
C LYS A 121 11.33 7.88 -6.91
N GLU A 122 11.99 6.80 -7.34
CA GLU A 122 12.18 6.46 -8.76
C GLU A 122 10.85 6.37 -9.52
N LEU A 123 9.84 5.75 -8.89
CA LEU A 123 8.51 5.59 -9.45
C LEU A 123 7.66 6.86 -9.41
N GLY A 124 8.15 7.96 -8.82
CA GLY A 124 7.42 9.21 -8.66
C GLY A 124 6.28 9.15 -7.65
N TYR A 125 6.33 8.22 -6.70
CA TYR A 125 5.42 8.19 -5.55
C TYR A 125 5.82 9.23 -4.50
N LEU A 126 7.12 9.30 -4.18
CA LEU A 126 7.70 10.35 -3.34
C LEU A 126 8.34 11.42 -4.22
N LYS A 127 8.21 12.67 -3.82
CA LYS A 127 9.02 13.76 -4.38
C LYS A 127 10.46 13.63 -3.89
N VAL A 128 11.41 13.97 -4.77
CA VAL A 128 12.85 13.99 -4.49
C VAL A 128 13.20 15.14 -3.57
#